data_AF-A0A418MF50-F1
#
_entry.id   AF-A0A418MF50-F1
#
_cell.length_a   1.000
_cell.length_b   1.000
_cell.length_c   1.000
_cell.angle_alpha   90.00
_cell.angle_beta   90.00
_cell.angle_gamma   90.00
#
_symmetry.space_group_name_H-M   'P 1'
#
loop_
_entity.id
_entity.type
_entity.pdbx_description
1 polymer ?
#
loop_
_entity_poly.entity_id
_entity_poly.type
_entity_poly.pdbx_seq_one_letter_code
_entity_poly.pdbx_strand_id
1 'polypeptide(L)'
;MDRIIYILNTHQMVSFLMGIEPFNVESSGDVEEPTNYEKIWRLFIKPFLNEASKDQKSEFWRQFYEALTQLCLLDKDPGLEYYTIFSHLVEYYYLLYQEPHYQESIDLNTLSHKIAQGITRNKKIFATDYRWAGAKWNKSFNKGLGLLGVFIEISKQIQEMYKGPSFVPDELF
;
A
#
# COMPACT_ATOMS: atom_id res chain seq x y z
N MET A 1 0.82 -24.91 -3.84
CA MET A 1 1.24 -24.01 -2.76
C MET A 1 0.11 -24.00 -1.76
N ASP A 2 0.26 -24.74 -0.66
CA ASP A 2 -0.71 -24.80 0.41
C ASP A 2 -0.80 -23.45 1.14
N ARG A 3 -1.95 -23.19 1.77
CA ARG A 3 -2.45 -21.89 2.28
C ARG A 3 -1.56 -21.26 3.38
N ILE A 4 -0.45 -20.60 3.02
CA ILE A 4 0.39 -19.86 3.97
C ILE A 4 -0.12 -18.41 4.13
N ILE A 5 -1.28 -18.26 4.78
CA ILE A 5 -1.60 -17.03 5.54
C ILE A 5 -2.02 -17.47 6.93
N TYR A 6 -1.18 -18.27 7.59
CA TYR A 6 -1.29 -18.44 9.03
C TYR A 6 -0.26 -17.52 9.68
N ILE A 7 -0.77 -16.38 10.16
CA ILE A 7 -0.19 -15.46 11.14
C ILE A 7 1.29 -15.14 10.85
N LEU A 8 1.52 -14.24 9.90
CA LEU A 8 2.81 -13.58 9.75
C LEU A 8 3.03 -12.74 11.01
N ASN A 9 4.19 -12.84 11.66
CA ASN A 9 4.54 -11.81 12.64
C ASN A 9 4.75 -10.46 11.91
N THR A 10 4.79 -9.34 12.65
CA THR A 10 4.86 -8.01 12.02
C THR A 10 6.04 -7.85 11.05
N HIS A 11 7.21 -8.43 11.33
CA HIS A 11 8.37 -8.39 10.43
C HIS A 11 8.13 -9.20 9.14
N GLN A 12 7.51 -10.37 9.27
CA GLN A 12 7.11 -11.18 8.12
C GLN A 12 6.03 -10.48 7.30
N MET A 13 5.11 -9.75 7.95
CA MET A 13 4.11 -8.93 7.26
C MET A 13 4.77 -7.80 6.47
N VAL A 14 5.74 -7.08 7.03
CA VAL A 14 6.52 -6.07 6.28
C VAL A 14 7.19 -6.71 5.05
N SER A 15 7.83 -7.87 5.22
CA SER A 15 8.48 -8.59 4.11
C SER A 15 7.46 -9.02 3.05
N PHE A 16 6.28 -9.49 3.48
CA PHE A 16 5.18 -9.87 2.61
C PHE A 16 4.63 -8.68 1.80
N LEU A 17 4.38 -7.53 2.44
CA LEU A 17 3.92 -6.32 1.77
C LEU A 17 4.94 -5.81 0.75
N MET A 18 6.23 -5.84 1.10
CA MET A 18 7.30 -5.42 0.19
C MET A 18 7.59 -6.43 -0.93
N GLY A 19 6.97 -7.62 -0.91
CA GLY A 19 7.27 -8.69 -1.86
C GLY A 19 8.70 -9.22 -1.75
N ILE A 20 9.29 -9.16 -0.57
CA ILE A 20 10.62 -9.72 -0.31
C ILE A 20 10.49 -11.24 -0.23
N GLU A 21 11.45 -11.97 -0.81
CA GLU A 21 11.53 -13.43 -0.74
C GLU A 21 11.28 -13.95 0.70
N PRO A 22 10.40 -14.95 0.90
CA PRO A 22 9.78 -15.82 -0.11
C PRO A 22 8.42 -15.34 -0.65
N PHE A 23 8.03 -14.09 -0.39
CA PHE A 23 6.69 -13.56 -0.71
C PHE A 23 6.62 -12.81 -2.04
N ASN A 24 7.70 -12.82 -2.82
CA ASN A 24 7.76 -12.14 -4.10
C ASN A 24 6.73 -12.72 -5.07
N VAL A 25 5.95 -11.85 -5.68
CA VAL A 25 5.05 -12.19 -6.79
C VAL A 25 5.50 -11.38 -7.99
N GLU A 26 6.12 -12.06 -8.96
CA GLU A 26 6.68 -11.41 -10.14
C GLU A 26 5.67 -10.47 -10.83
N SER A 27 6.12 -9.24 -11.07
CA SER A 27 5.42 -8.26 -11.90
C SER A 27 5.54 -8.68 -13.37
N SER A 28 4.40 -8.79 -14.05
CA SER A 28 4.34 -9.14 -15.46
C SER A 28 4.23 -7.87 -16.29
N GLY A 29 5.37 -7.21 -16.56
CA GLY A 29 5.40 -6.00 -17.39
C GLY A 29 6.80 -5.42 -17.55
N ASP A 30 6.94 -4.45 -18.46
CA ASP A 30 8.20 -3.74 -18.77
C ASP A 30 8.71 -2.84 -17.63
N VAL A 31 7.96 -2.74 -16.53
CA VAL A 31 8.29 -1.90 -15.37
C VAL A 31 8.49 -2.84 -14.19
N GLU A 32 9.72 -2.89 -13.69
CA GLU A 32 10.15 -3.71 -12.56
C GLU A 32 9.57 -3.16 -11.24
N GLU A 33 8.25 -3.18 -11.10
CA GLU A 33 7.61 -2.97 -9.80
C GLU A 33 8.17 -3.99 -8.80
N PRO A 34 8.30 -3.62 -7.52
CA PRO A 34 8.90 -4.50 -6.51
C PRO A 34 8.20 -5.85 -6.42
N THR A 35 6.90 -5.86 -6.64
CA THR A 35 6.03 -7.03 -6.68
C THR A 35 4.71 -6.68 -7.36
N ASN A 36 3.90 -7.68 -7.69
CA ASN A 36 2.56 -7.50 -8.24
C ASN A 36 1.51 -7.39 -7.12
N TYR A 37 1.24 -6.17 -6.65
CA TYR A 37 0.31 -5.91 -5.55
C TYR A 37 -1.12 -6.42 -5.83
N GLU A 38 -1.68 -6.14 -7.01
CA GLU A 38 -3.02 -6.63 -7.40
C GLU A 38 -3.09 -8.17 -7.29
N LYS A 39 -2.07 -8.86 -7.80
CA LYS A 39 -1.99 -10.32 -7.74
C LYS A 39 -1.78 -10.82 -6.31
N ILE A 40 -1.03 -10.10 -5.46
CA ILE A 40 -0.91 -10.42 -4.02
C ILE A 40 -2.31 -10.40 -3.38
N TRP A 41 -3.06 -9.32 -3.57
CA TRP A 41 -4.39 -9.18 -2.99
C TRP A 41 -5.37 -10.22 -3.51
N ARG A 42 -5.38 -10.44 -4.83
CA ARG A 42 -6.27 -11.40 -5.49
C ARG A 42 -6.00 -12.86 -5.11
N LEU A 43 -4.74 -13.27 -5.06
CA LEU A 43 -4.37 -14.68 -4.88
C LEU A 43 -4.18 -15.09 -3.42
N PHE A 44 -3.85 -14.13 -2.54
CA PHE A 44 -3.51 -14.43 -1.15
C PHE A 44 -4.50 -13.75 -0.20
N ILE A 45 -4.55 -12.42 -0.17
CA ILE A 45 -5.31 -11.69 0.86
C ILE A 45 -6.82 -11.95 0.75
N LYS A 46 -7.44 -11.77 -0.42
CA LYS A 46 -8.89 -11.95 -0.58
C LYS A 46 -9.33 -13.40 -0.30
N PRO A 47 -8.66 -14.45 -0.81
CA PRO A 47 -8.97 -15.83 -0.44
C PRO A 47 -8.87 -16.08 1.08
N PHE A 48 -7.82 -15.59 1.74
CA PHE A 48 -7.72 -15.71 3.20
C PHE A 48 -8.87 -15.01 3.92
N LEU A 49 -9.17 -13.76 3.56
CA LEU A 49 -10.26 -13.01 4.19
C LEU A 49 -11.62 -13.69 4.02
N ASN A 50 -11.84 -14.44 2.93
CA ASN A 50 -13.06 -15.19 2.72
C ASN A 50 -13.16 -16.44 3.62
N GLU A 51 -12.03 -17.10 3.91
CA GLU A 51 -11.99 -18.36 4.67
C GLU A 51 -11.74 -18.16 6.18
N ALA A 52 -11.13 -17.03 6.57
CA ALA A 52 -10.70 -16.74 7.93
C ALA A 52 -11.87 -16.54 8.91
N SER A 53 -11.66 -16.93 10.17
CA SER A 53 -12.54 -16.55 11.27
C SER A 53 -12.50 -15.05 11.55
N LYS A 54 -13.46 -14.52 12.31
CA LYS A 54 -13.49 -13.10 12.71
C LYS A 54 -12.18 -12.68 13.40
N ASP A 55 -11.68 -13.50 14.32
CA ASP A 55 -10.45 -13.21 15.08
C ASP A 55 -9.22 -13.21 14.17
N GLN A 56 -9.15 -14.14 13.22
CA GLN A 56 -8.07 -14.19 12.23
C GLN A 56 -8.07 -12.96 11.32
N LYS A 57 -9.25 -12.49 10.89
CA LYS A 57 -9.36 -11.25 10.11
C LYS A 57 -8.92 -10.04 10.94
N SER A 58 -9.38 -9.95 12.19
CA SER A 58 -9.00 -8.85 13.09
C SER A 58 -7.49 -8.81 13.33
N GLU A 59 -6.87 -9.96 13.55
CA GLU A 59 -5.42 -10.06 13.74
C GLU A 59 -4.64 -9.70 12.47
N PHE A 60 -5.10 -10.17 11.29
CA PHE A 60 -4.50 -9.78 10.01
C PHE A 60 -4.53 -8.26 9.82
N TRP A 61 -5.67 -7.63 10.07
CA TRP A 61 -5.82 -6.18 9.93
C TRP A 61 -4.95 -5.39 10.91
N ARG A 62 -4.82 -5.86 12.16
CA ARG A 62 -3.88 -5.31 13.14
C ARG A 62 -2.44 -5.39 12.63
N GLN A 63 -2.02 -6.56 12.14
CA GLN A 63 -0.66 -6.78 11.62
C GLN A 63 -0.39 -5.96 10.35
N PHE A 64 -1.39 -5.83 9.48
CA PHE A 64 -1.32 -5.01 8.28
C PHE A 64 -1.12 -3.53 8.64
N TYR A 65 -1.90 -2.99 9.59
CA TYR A 65 -1.71 -1.63 10.09
C TYR A 65 -0.32 -1.41 10.71
N GLU A 66 0.14 -2.35 11.52
CA GLU A 66 1.46 -2.28 12.14
C GLU A 66 2.58 -2.33 11.11
N ALA A 67 2.46 -3.18 10.08
CA ALA A 67 3.44 -3.27 9.01
C ALA A 67 3.50 -1.98 8.19
N LEU A 68 2.36 -1.38 7.83
CA LEU A 68 2.33 -0.06 7.17
C LEU A 68 2.96 1.02 8.05
N THR A 69 2.71 0.98 9.36
CA THR A 69 3.33 1.89 10.31
C THR A 69 4.85 1.69 10.38
N GLN A 70 5.34 0.45 10.35
CA GLN A 70 6.77 0.15 10.34
C GLN A 70 7.44 0.59 9.03
N LEU A 71 6.78 0.42 7.88
CA LEU A 71 7.28 0.91 6.59
C LEU A 71 7.52 2.42 6.62
N CYS A 72 6.68 3.21 7.31
CA CYS A 72 6.91 4.65 7.49
C CYS A 72 8.16 4.98 8.31
N LEU A 73 8.75 4.02 9.02
CA LEU A 73 9.87 4.19 9.95
C LEU A 73 11.19 3.56 9.47
N LEU A 74 11.17 2.74 8.41
CA LEU A 74 12.37 2.01 7.96
C LEU A 74 13.45 2.95 7.44
N ASP A 75 13.08 3.99 6.68
CA ASP A 75 13.96 5.08 6.21
C ASP A 75 15.23 4.57 5.49
N LYS A 76 15.16 3.37 4.88
CA LYS A 76 16.26 2.76 4.13
C LYS A 76 16.16 3.11 2.66
N ASP A 77 14.96 2.95 2.10
CA ASP A 77 14.60 3.38 0.76
C ASP A 77 13.18 3.96 0.80
N PRO A 78 13.06 5.27 1.11
CA PRO A 78 11.75 5.91 1.23
C PRO A 78 10.90 5.74 -0.03
N GLY A 79 11.51 5.70 -1.22
CA GLY A 79 10.78 5.53 -2.48
C GLY A 79 10.08 4.18 -2.53
N LEU A 80 10.82 3.10 -2.24
CA LEU A 80 10.29 1.73 -2.16
C LEU A 80 9.23 1.59 -1.07
N GLU A 81 9.54 2.08 0.13
CA GLU A 81 8.69 1.97 1.30
C GLU A 81 7.34 2.65 1.08
N TYR A 82 7.34 3.89 0.58
CA TYR A 82 6.11 4.65 0.33
C TYR A 82 5.37 4.13 -0.91
N TYR A 83 6.08 3.69 -1.95
CA TYR A 83 5.43 3.03 -3.08
C TYR A 83 4.67 1.79 -2.65
N THR A 84 5.28 0.98 -1.77
CA THR A 84 4.65 -0.20 -1.17
C THR A 84 3.39 0.19 -0.39
N ILE A 85 3.50 1.18 0.52
CA ILE A 85 2.37 1.67 1.31
C ILE A 85 1.21 2.09 0.40
N PHE A 86 1.47 2.98 -0.57
CA PHE A 86 0.43 3.52 -1.44
C PHE A 86 -0.21 2.45 -2.32
N SER A 87 0.58 1.48 -2.82
CA SER A 87 0.05 0.37 -3.61
C SER A 87 -0.91 -0.51 -2.79
N HIS A 88 -0.56 -0.81 -1.53
CA HIS A 88 -1.46 -1.55 -0.65
C HIS A 88 -2.69 -0.76 -0.20
N LEU A 89 -2.59 0.57 -0.06
CA LEU A 89 -3.74 1.42 0.26
C LEU A 89 -4.76 1.44 -0.88
N VAL A 90 -4.31 1.52 -2.14
CA VAL A 90 -5.21 1.43 -3.31
C VAL A 90 -5.99 0.12 -3.28
N GLU A 91 -5.30 -1.01 -3.14
CA GLU A 91 -5.93 -2.33 -3.12
C GLU A 91 -6.86 -2.52 -1.92
N TYR A 92 -6.48 -2.01 -0.74
CA TYR A 92 -7.32 -2.02 0.45
C TYR A 92 -8.63 -1.27 0.22
N TYR A 93 -8.57 -0.02 -0.26
CA TYR A 93 -9.77 0.78 -0.50
C TYR A 93 -10.59 0.25 -1.68
N TYR A 94 -9.95 -0.32 -2.70
CA TYR A 94 -10.65 -1.00 -3.78
C TYR A 94 -11.42 -2.22 -3.26
N LEU A 95 -10.82 -3.03 -2.37
CA LEU A 95 -11.51 -4.13 -1.70
C LEU A 95 -12.74 -3.64 -0.93
N LEU A 96 -12.60 -2.59 -0.11
CA LEU A 96 -13.72 -2.05 0.66
C LEU A 96 -14.85 -1.50 -0.23
N TYR A 97 -14.48 -0.90 -1.36
CA TYR A 97 -15.45 -0.38 -2.32
C TYR A 97 -16.23 -1.50 -3.00
N GLN A 98 -15.56 -2.58 -3.40
CA GLN A 98 -16.20 -3.74 -4.05
C GLN A 98 -16.97 -4.61 -3.06
N GLU A 99 -16.49 -4.71 -1.82
CA GLU A 99 -16.96 -5.65 -0.81
C GLU A 99 -17.18 -4.93 0.54
N PRO A 100 -18.25 -4.11 0.68
CA PRO A 100 -18.44 -3.23 1.84
C PRO A 100 -18.56 -3.97 3.19
N HIS A 101 -18.83 -5.27 3.18
CA HIS A 101 -18.86 -6.09 4.40
C HIS A 101 -17.49 -6.20 5.09
N TYR A 102 -16.40 -5.75 4.44
CA TYR A 102 -15.08 -5.60 5.05
C TYR A 102 -14.87 -4.24 5.75
N GLN A 103 -15.85 -3.32 5.79
CA GLN A 103 -15.69 -1.94 6.31
C GLN A 103 -15.21 -1.81 7.76
N GLU A 104 -15.31 -2.84 8.60
CA GLU A 104 -14.86 -2.82 10.00
C GLU A 104 -13.33 -2.97 10.19
N SER A 105 -12.53 -2.91 9.13
CA SER A 105 -11.20 -3.52 9.12
C SER A 105 -10.06 -2.70 9.74
N ILE A 106 -9.93 -1.39 9.49
CA ILE A 106 -8.87 -0.55 10.11
C ILE A 106 -9.21 0.95 10.03
N ASP A 107 -9.01 1.67 11.14
CA ASP A 107 -8.99 3.14 11.14
C ASP A 107 -7.61 3.65 10.71
N LEU A 108 -7.54 4.21 9.50
CA LEU A 108 -6.30 4.72 8.92
C LEU A 108 -6.04 6.21 9.20
N ASN A 109 -6.90 6.92 9.94
CA ASN A 109 -6.72 8.35 10.19
C ASN A 109 -5.39 8.66 10.88
N THR A 110 -5.01 7.88 11.90
CA THR A 110 -3.72 8.11 12.59
C THR A 110 -2.54 7.80 11.67
N LEU A 111 -2.62 6.72 10.87
CA LEU A 111 -1.58 6.36 9.92
C LEU A 111 -1.45 7.43 8.81
N SER A 112 -2.56 8.03 8.37
CA SER A 112 -2.55 9.02 7.31
C SER A 112 -1.73 10.26 7.67
N HIS A 113 -1.80 10.71 8.92
CA HIS A 113 -0.95 11.79 9.42
C HIS A 113 0.54 11.41 9.42
N LYS A 114 0.88 10.16 9.77
CA LYS A 114 2.28 9.68 9.73
C LYS A 114 2.81 9.59 8.30
N ILE A 115 1.99 9.10 7.37
CA ILE A 115 2.32 9.05 5.96
C ILE A 115 2.54 10.48 5.44
N ALA A 116 1.62 11.41 5.71
CA ALA A 116 1.74 12.81 5.30
C ALA A 116 3.02 13.46 5.84
N GLN A 117 3.36 13.27 7.12
CA GLN A 117 4.62 13.79 7.70
C GLN A 117 5.86 13.23 6.99
N GLY A 118 5.87 11.94 6.66
CA GLY A 118 6.97 11.35 5.91
C GLY A 118 7.04 11.80 4.45
N ILE A 119 5.89 12.08 3.81
CA ILE A 119 5.82 12.76 2.52
C ILE A 119 6.46 14.15 2.60
N THR A 120 6.12 14.97 3.59
CA THR A 120 6.74 16.29 3.79
C THR A 120 8.26 16.17 3.96
N ARG A 121 8.70 15.23 4.81
CA ARG A 121 10.12 15.02 5.10
C ARG A 121 10.93 14.58 3.88
N ASN A 122 10.38 13.70 3.05
CA ASN A 122 11.08 13.07 1.92
C ASN A 122 10.66 13.64 0.55
N LYS A 123 9.95 14.77 0.52
CA LYS A 123 9.36 15.39 -0.68
C LYS A 123 10.32 15.48 -1.87
N LYS A 124 11.56 15.90 -1.64
CA LYS A 124 12.58 16.03 -2.70
C LYS A 124 12.96 14.69 -3.30
N ILE A 125 13.14 13.66 -2.47
CA ILE A 125 13.46 12.30 -2.92
C ILE A 125 12.33 11.81 -3.82
N PHE A 126 11.08 11.93 -3.36
CA PHE A 126 9.91 11.48 -4.12
C PHE A 126 9.71 12.23 -5.43
N ALA A 127 9.97 13.53 -5.47
CA ALA A 127 9.86 14.33 -6.69
C ALA A 127 10.88 13.93 -7.77
N THR A 128 11.99 13.31 -7.38
CA THR A 128 13.08 12.89 -8.29
C THR A 128 13.17 11.38 -8.50
N ASP A 129 12.36 10.59 -7.80
CA ASP A 129 12.31 9.14 -7.99
C ASP A 129 11.28 8.78 -9.06
N TYR A 130 11.71 8.10 -10.12
CA TYR A 130 10.87 7.72 -11.26
C TYR A 130 10.78 6.21 -11.47
N ARG A 131 11.38 5.39 -10.58
CA ARG A 131 11.58 3.94 -10.80
C ARG A 131 10.31 3.22 -11.23
N TRP A 132 9.16 3.57 -10.65
CA TRP A 132 7.86 2.94 -10.98
C TRP A 132 6.83 3.92 -11.51
N ALA A 133 7.21 5.19 -11.66
CA ALA A 133 6.29 6.22 -12.13
C ALA A 133 5.95 6.09 -13.64
N GLY A 134 6.65 5.20 -14.36
CA GLY A 134 6.39 4.81 -15.74
C GLY A 134 5.46 3.60 -15.92
N ALA A 135 4.97 2.96 -14.85
CA ALA A 135 3.97 1.90 -14.96
C ALA A 135 2.73 2.43 -15.71
N LYS A 136 2.05 1.59 -16.51
CA LYS A 136 0.93 2.03 -17.37
C LYS A 136 -0.14 2.83 -16.61
N TRP A 137 -0.35 2.50 -15.34
CA TRP A 137 -1.28 3.18 -14.44
C TRP A 137 -0.68 4.44 -13.77
N ASN A 138 0.64 4.56 -13.64
CA ASN A 138 1.36 5.71 -13.07
C ASN A 138 1.69 6.82 -14.06
N LYS A 139 1.75 6.52 -15.37
CA LYS A 139 2.07 7.51 -16.41
C LYS A 139 1.12 8.71 -16.42
N SER A 140 -0.16 8.50 -16.13
CA SER A 140 -1.14 9.58 -15.97
C SER A 140 -0.96 10.40 -14.69
N PHE A 141 -0.36 9.81 -13.67
CA PHE A 141 -0.30 10.38 -12.32
C PHE A 141 0.99 11.13 -12.01
N ASN A 142 2.12 10.72 -12.60
CA ASN A 142 3.42 11.34 -12.30
C ASN A 142 3.45 12.85 -12.60
N LYS A 143 2.84 13.32 -13.70
CA LYS A 143 2.80 14.76 -14.11
C LYS A 143 4.14 15.51 -14.02
N GLY A 144 5.28 14.82 -14.14
CA GLY A 144 6.63 15.39 -13.99
C GLY A 144 7.12 15.55 -12.54
N LEU A 145 6.47 14.90 -11.57
CA LEU A 145 6.73 14.99 -10.13
C LEU A 145 7.19 13.66 -9.53
N GLY A 146 7.80 12.77 -10.31
CA GLY A 146 8.29 11.48 -9.78
C GLY A 146 7.18 10.64 -9.11
N LEU A 147 7.54 9.92 -8.06
CA LEU A 147 6.62 9.22 -7.17
C LEU A 147 5.73 10.18 -6.37
N LEU A 148 6.15 11.43 -6.15
CA LEU A 148 5.33 12.42 -5.44
C LEU A 148 4.00 12.66 -6.16
N GLY A 149 4.02 12.78 -7.50
CA GLY A 149 2.81 12.89 -8.31
C GLY A 149 1.89 11.67 -8.17
N VAL A 150 2.47 10.47 -8.15
CA VAL A 150 1.73 9.22 -7.92
C VAL A 150 1.02 9.22 -6.57
N PHE A 151 1.71 9.61 -5.49
CA PHE A 151 1.14 9.64 -4.14
C PHE A 151 0.00 10.66 -3.99
N ILE A 152 0.14 11.82 -4.63
CA ILE A 152 -0.91 12.85 -4.65
C ILE A 152 -2.16 12.32 -5.34
N GLU A 153 -2.02 11.73 -6.52
CA GLU A 153 -3.18 11.28 -7.30
C GLU A 153 -3.87 10.06 -6.68
N ILE A 154 -3.11 9.13 -6.09
CA ILE A 154 -3.70 8.04 -5.29
C ILE A 154 -4.46 8.61 -4.10
N SER A 155 -3.91 9.60 -3.39
CA SER A 155 -4.61 10.22 -2.25
C SER A 155 -5.91 10.90 -2.69
N LYS A 156 -5.88 11.63 -3.81
CA LYS A 156 -7.08 12.22 -4.44
C LYS A 156 -8.11 11.14 -4.75
N GLN A 157 -7.70 10.06 -5.42
CA GLN A 157 -8.58 8.95 -5.75
C GLN A 157 -9.21 8.33 -4.50
N ILE A 158 -8.44 8.08 -3.44
CA ILE A 158 -8.96 7.49 -2.20
C ILE A 158 -10.00 8.41 -1.54
N GLN A 159 -9.75 9.71 -1.48
CA GLN A 159 -10.71 10.66 -0.93
C GLN A 159 -11.97 10.78 -1.78
N GLU A 160 -11.82 10.94 -3.10
CA GLU A 160 -12.93 11.24 -3.99
C GLU A 160 -13.81 10.01 -4.24
N MET A 161 -13.19 8.87 -4.52
CA MET A 161 -13.88 7.63 -4.91
C MET A 161 -14.25 6.77 -3.71
N TYR A 162 -13.35 6.62 -2.74
CA TYR A 162 -13.50 5.66 -1.63
C TYR A 162 -13.87 6.32 -0.29
N LYS A 163 -13.94 7.66 -0.24
CA LYS A 163 -14.24 8.43 0.98
C LYS A 163 -13.27 8.14 2.13
N GLY A 164 -12.02 7.77 1.80
CA GLY A 164 -10.94 7.59 2.77
C GLY A 164 -10.26 8.91 3.18
N PRO A 165 -9.26 8.87 4.07
CA PRO A 165 -8.50 10.05 4.48
C PRO A 165 -7.50 10.48 3.39
N SER A 166 -6.99 11.72 3.50
CA SER A 166 -5.79 12.12 2.76
C SER A 166 -4.56 11.48 3.37
N PHE A 167 -3.66 10.98 2.52
CA PHE A 167 -2.34 10.48 2.91
C PHE A 167 -1.20 11.43 2.54
N VAL A 168 -1.50 12.56 1.89
CA VAL A 168 -0.53 13.61 1.56
C VAL A 168 -0.87 14.91 2.28
N PRO A 169 0.12 15.78 2.54
CA PRO A 169 -0.11 17.10 3.12
C PRO A 169 -1.07 17.98 2.28
N ASP A 170 -1.90 18.78 2.95
CA ASP A 170 -2.91 19.62 2.31
C ASP A 170 -2.31 20.61 1.30
N GLU A 171 -1.07 21.07 1.53
CA GLU A 171 -0.38 21.99 0.61
C GLU A 171 0.03 21.37 -0.73
N LEU A 172 -0.20 20.06 -0.94
CA LEU A 172 0.09 19.36 -2.19
C LEU A 172 -1.14 19.14 -3.09
N PHE A 173 -2.34 19.60 -2.67
CA PHE A 173 -3.57 19.46 -3.46
C PHE A 173 -3.76 20.51 -4.53
#